data_AF-A0A7C7WGY1-F1
#
_entry.id   AF-A0A7C7WGY1-F1
#
_cell.length_a   1.000
_cell.length_b   1.000
_cell.length_c   1.000
_cell.angle_alpha   90.00
_cell.angle_beta   90.00
_cell.angle_gamma   90.00
#
_symmetry.space_group_name_H-M   'P 1'
#
loop_
_entity.id
_entity.type
_entity.pdbx_description
1 polymer ?
#
loop_
_entity_poly.entity_id
_entity_poly.type
_entity_poly.pdbx_seq_one_letter_code
_entity_poly.pdbx_strand_id
1 'polypeptide(L)'
;MKLLPRAVTCAALCLTGFLPTIVSAQPAEELQAAALVQGSDLEAVIAAVCAVGGEITHELGIIDSVSARLTPGQIRRLQEQDGALRIRADRTVEVNGPPRIATAVKTTSAELATPGPCAKHDPKDQRPSIDTEPAERSTGNSGETPQ
;
A
#
# COMPACT_ATOMS: atom_id res chain seq x y z
N MET A 1 77.68 -19.66 22.87
CA MET A 1 78.06 -18.37 22.25
C MET A 1 77.06 -18.04 21.14
N LYS A 2 76.17 -17.07 21.39
CA LYS A 2 75.39 -16.34 20.38
C LYS A 2 74.88 -15.07 21.07
N LEU A 3 75.58 -13.97 20.83
CA LEU A 3 75.25 -12.62 21.29
C LEU A 3 74.18 -12.02 20.36
N LEU A 4 73.09 -11.53 20.97
CA LEU A 4 72.48 -10.17 20.93
C LEU A 4 72.45 -9.37 19.59
N PRO A 5 71.67 -8.26 19.48
CA PRO A 5 70.22 -8.12 19.63
C PRO A 5 69.62 -7.30 18.46
N ARG A 6 68.31 -7.43 18.16
CA ARG A 6 67.64 -6.56 17.19
C ARG A 6 67.27 -5.23 17.84
N ALA A 7 67.78 -4.17 17.24
CA ALA A 7 67.54 -2.79 17.58
C ALA A 7 66.06 -2.39 17.41
N VAL A 8 65.59 -1.73 18.45
CA VAL A 8 64.63 -0.61 18.52
C VAL A 8 64.30 0.06 17.17
N THR A 9 63.02 0.23 16.87
CA THR A 9 62.53 1.37 16.06
C THR A 9 61.19 1.86 16.60
N CYS A 10 61.16 3.15 16.97
CA CYS A 10 60.03 3.95 17.43
C CYS A 10 59.14 4.43 16.27
N ALA A 11 57.82 4.45 16.46
CA ALA A 11 56.84 5.45 15.96
C ALA A 11 55.42 4.94 16.33
N ALA A 12 54.76 5.38 17.41
CA ALA A 12 54.05 6.65 17.60
C ALA A 12 52.77 6.83 16.74
N LEU A 13 51.64 7.14 17.42
CA LEU A 13 50.31 7.61 16.94
C LEU A 13 49.35 6.54 16.37
N CYS A 14 48.07 6.40 16.75
CA CYS A 14 47.16 7.16 17.61
C CYS A 14 46.07 6.22 18.17
N LEU A 15 45.75 6.37 19.46
CA LEU A 15 44.50 5.93 20.06
C LEU A 15 43.33 6.65 19.36
N THR A 16 42.49 5.93 18.62
CA THR A 16 41.13 6.37 18.24
C THR A 16 40.25 5.14 18.39
N GLY A 17 39.38 5.06 19.41
CA GLY A 17 38.17 5.87 19.46
C GLY A 17 37.07 5.20 18.65
N PHE A 18 36.77 3.93 18.93
CA PHE A 18 35.63 3.24 18.32
C PHE A 18 34.35 3.72 19.01
N LEU A 19 33.92 4.95 18.66
CA LEU A 19 32.58 5.42 18.97
C LEU A 19 31.61 4.50 18.21
N PRO A 20 30.67 3.81 18.87
CA PRO A 20 29.55 3.25 18.14
C PRO A 20 28.76 4.44 17.61
N THR A 21 28.84 4.68 16.31
CA THR A 21 27.94 5.60 15.63
C THR A 21 26.54 5.00 15.78
N ILE A 22 25.81 5.47 16.79
CA ILE A 22 24.37 5.21 16.88
C ILE A 22 23.79 5.98 15.69
N VAL A 23 23.64 5.28 14.56
CA VAL A 23 22.80 5.72 13.45
C VAL A 23 21.40 5.80 14.04
N SER A 24 21.09 6.97 14.55
CA SER A 24 19.72 7.39 14.82
C SER A 24 19.08 7.52 13.44
N ALA A 25 18.50 6.43 12.96
CA ALA A 25 17.53 6.47 11.90
C ALA A 25 16.35 7.28 12.44
N GLN A 26 16.44 8.61 12.30
CA GLN A 26 15.25 9.42 12.41
C GLN A 26 14.26 8.80 11.42
N PRO A 27 13.01 8.49 11.82
CA PRO A 27 11.97 8.29 10.85
C PRO A 27 11.89 9.62 10.12
N ALA A 28 12.63 9.74 9.01
CA ALA A 28 12.22 10.64 7.97
C ALA A 28 10.77 10.22 7.74
N GLU A 29 9.83 11.09 8.07
CA GLU A 29 8.49 10.97 7.52
C GLU A 29 8.69 10.97 6.01
N GLU A 30 8.89 9.77 5.48
CA GLU A 30 9.10 9.54 4.07
C GLU A 30 7.78 9.97 3.44
N LEU A 31 7.83 11.06 2.67
CA LEU A 31 6.66 11.75 2.17
C LEU A 31 5.68 10.73 1.59
N GLN A 32 4.55 10.54 2.27
CA GLN A 32 3.54 9.61 1.81
C GLN A 32 2.75 10.29 0.69
N ALA A 33 2.80 9.70 -0.50
CA ALA A 33 2.03 10.16 -1.64
C ALA A 33 0.69 9.42 -1.68
N ALA A 34 -0.36 10.13 -2.11
CA ALA A 34 -1.62 9.49 -2.43
C ALA A 34 -1.44 8.61 -3.68
N ALA A 35 -1.91 7.37 -3.59
CA ALA A 35 -1.88 6.40 -4.67
C ALA A 35 -3.19 5.61 -4.72
N LEU A 36 -3.54 5.17 -5.92
CA LEU A 36 -4.60 4.20 -6.18
C LEU A 36 -3.96 2.83 -6.40
N VAL A 37 -4.30 1.87 -5.55
CA VAL A 37 -3.87 0.47 -5.66
C VAL A 37 -5.08 -0.34 -6.12
N GLN A 38 -4.96 -1.02 -7.25
CA GLN A 38 -6.05 -1.77 -7.86
C GLN A 38 -5.65 -3.23 -8.08
N GLY A 39 -6.55 -4.16 -7.77
CA GLY A 39 -6.36 -5.59 -7.94
C GLY A 39 -7.57 -6.26 -8.57
N SER A 40 -7.64 -7.59 -8.45
CA SER A 40 -8.80 -8.39 -8.90
C SER A 40 -9.87 -8.58 -7.83
N ASP A 41 -9.56 -8.21 -6.59
CA ASP A 41 -10.39 -8.43 -5.41
C ASP A 41 -10.08 -7.34 -4.38
N LEU A 42 -11.12 -6.65 -3.89
CA LEU A 42 -10.97 -5.52 -2.97
C LEU A 42 -10.30 -5.93 -1.64
N GLU A 43 -10.67 -7.09 -1.10
CA GLU A 43 -10.17 -7.58 0.19
C GLU A 43 -8.67 -7.90 0.12
N ALA A 44 -8.25 -8.56 -0.96
CA ALA A 44 -6.85 -8.84 -1.22
C ALA A 44 -6.03 -7.55 -1.34
N VAL A 45 -6.59 -6.51 -1.98
CA VAL A 45 -5.94 -5.20 -2.09
C VAL A 45 -5.81 -4.51 -0.74
N ILE A 46 -6.88 -4.52 0.08
CA ILE A 46 -6.85 -3.97 1.45
C ILE A 46 -5.77 -4.70 2.27
N ALA A 47 -5.79 -6.04 2.27
CA ALA A 47 -4.82 -6.85 3.00
C ALA A 47 -3.37 -6.55 2.59
N ALA A 48 -3.11 -6.41 1.29
CA ALA A 48 -1.78 -6.08 0.79
C ALA A 48 -1.31 -4.69 1.25
N VAL A 49 -2.16 -3.67 1.12
CA VAL A 49 -1.83 -2.30 1.54
C VAL A 49 -1.62 -2.21 3.06
N CYS A 50 -2.44 -2.90 3.84
CA CYS A 50 -2.26 -2.95 5.29
C CYS A 50 -1.01 -3.73 5.70
N ALA A 51 -0.65 -4.80 4.99
CA ALA A 51 0.56 -5.58 5.27
C ALA A 51 1.86 -4.76 5.10
N VAL A 52 1.88 -3.78 4.18
CA VAL A 52 3.02 -2.86 4.02
C VAL A 52 2.96 -1.65 4.96
N GLY A 53 1.91 -1.55 5.78
CA GLY A 53 1.68 -0.44 6.71
C GLY A 53 1.22 0.84 6.02
N GLY A 54 0.55 0.73 4.87
CA GLY A 54 -0.08 1.86 4.19
C GLY A 54 -1.32 2.35 4.93
N GLU A 55 -1.66 3.61 4.71
CA GLU A 55 -2.87 4.23 5.28
C GLU A 55 -3.95 4.29 4.19
N ILE A 56 -5.05 3.56 4.35
CA ILE A 56 -6.18 3.58 3.42
C ILE A 56 -7.04 4.82 3.71
N THR A 57 -7.25 5.66 2.70
CA THR A 57 -8.06 6.88 2.80
C THR A 57 -9.46 6.68 2.24
N HIS A 58 -9.62 5.78 1.27
CA HIS A 58 -10.90 5.48 0.66
C HIS A 58 -10.90 4.11 -0.01
N GLU A 59 -12.01 3.39 0.07
CA GLU A 59 -12.23 2.13 -0.62
C GLU A 59 -13.10 2.35 -1.87
N LEU A 60 -12.77 1.66 -2.95
CA LEU A 60 -13.40 1.81 -4.26
C LEU A 60 -13.82 0.44 -4.80
N GLY A 61 -14.87 -0.15 -4.20
CA GLY A 61 -15.35 -1.49 -4.56
C GLY A 61 -15.97 -1.64 -5.95
N ILE A 62 -16.26 -0.54 -6.66
CA ILE A 62 -16.72 -0.62 -8.06
C ILE A 62 -15.58 -1.04 -9.00
N ILE A 63 -14.33 -0.75 -8.62
CA ILE A 63 -13.13 -0.99 -9.45
C ILE A 63 -12.09 -1.86 -8.73
N ASP A 64 -12.48 -2.52 -7.64
CA ASP A 64 -11.61 -3.37 -6.80
C ASP A 64 -10.29 -2.67 -6.44
N SER A 65 -10.41 -1.47 -5.86
CA SER A 65 -9.27 -0.59 -5.59
C SER A 65 -9.38 0.12 -4.25
N VAL A 66 -8.24 0.56 -3.73
CA VAL A 66 -8.15 1.44 -2.57
C VAL A 66 -7.31 2.68 -2.91
N SER A 67 -7.73 3.82 -2.38
CA SER A 67 -6.87 5.00 -2.27
C SER A 67 -6.12 4.92 -0.96
N ALA A 68 -4.80 5.08 -1.01
CA ALA A 68 -3.94 4.99 0.15
C ALA A 68 -2.81 6.01 0.10
N ARG A 69 -2.34 6.44 1.28
CA ARG A 69 -1.08 7.15 1.44
C ARG A 69 0.02 6.11 1.62
N LEU A 70 1.02 6.15 0.74
CA LEU A 70 2.10 5.19 0.69
C LEU A 70 3.45 5.89 0.51
N THR A 71 4.48 5.38 1.19
CA THR A 71 5.86 5.78 0.93
C THR A 71 6.40 5.07 -0.32
N PRO A 72 7.40 5.64 -1.01
CA PRO A 72 8.09 4.97 -2.12
C PRO A 72 8.60 3.56 -1.76
N GLY A 73 9.14 3.40 -0.54
CA GLY A 73 9.57 2.09 -0.03
C GLY A 73 8.43 1.09 0.17
N GLN A 74 7.21 1.54 0.46
CA GLN A 74 6.02 0.67 0.56
C GLN A 74 5.49 0.30 -0.83
N ILE A 75 5.47 1.23 -1.77
CA ILE A 75 5.08 0.97 -3.17
C ILE A 75 5.98 -0.10 -3.79
N ARG A 76 7.29 0.01 -3.60
CA ARG A 76 8.23 -1.02 -4.09
C ARG A 76 7.94 -2.39 -3.48
N ARG A 77 7.67 -2.45 -2.17
CA ARG A 77 7.31 -3.71 -1.48
C ARG A 77 6.01 -4.31 -2.03
N LEU A 78 4.99 -3.50 -2.29
CA LEU A 78 3.75 -3.97 -2.92
C LEU A 78 4.01 -4.57 -4.31
N GLN A 79 4.84 -3.90 -5.13
CA GLN A 79 5.21 -4.39 -6.47
C GLN A 79 6.00 -5.70 -6.41
N GLU A 80 6.84 -5.88 -5.39
CA GLU A 80 7.62 -7.11 -5.17
C GLU A 80 6.75 -8.26 -4.64
N GLN A 81 5.77 -7.97 -3.78
CA GLN A 81 4.87 -8.98 -3.19
C GLN A 81 3.83 -9.47 -4.19
N ASP A 82 3.25 -8.56 -4.98
CA ASP A 82 2.20 -8.89 -5.93
C ASP A 82 2.31 -8.03 -7.19
N GLY A 83 2.92 -8.62 -8.21
CA GLY A 83 3.06 -8.00 -9.53
C GLY A 83 1.74 -7.85 -10.30
N ALA A 84 0.63 -8.44 -9.83
CA ALA A 84 -0.68 -8.24 -10.45
C ALA A 84 -1.34 -6.92 -10.01
N LEU A 85 -0.88 -6.32 -8.90
CA LEU A 85 -1.39 -5.04 -8.42
C LEU A 85 -1.01 -3.89 -9.35
N ARG A 86 -2.01 -3.10 -9.73
CA ARG A 86 -1.83 -1.88 -10.50
C ARG A 86 -1.79 -0.69 -9.56
N ILE A 87 -0.63 -0.08 -9.43
CA ILE A 87 -0.41 1.11 -8.60
C ILE A 87 -0.33 2.35 -9.49
N ARG A 88 -1.21 3.32 -9.23
CA ARG A 88 -1.21 4.63 -9.91
C ARG A 88 -0.98 5.74 -8.91
N ALA A 89 0.01 6.59 -9.16
CA ALA A 89 0.19 7.81 -8.38
C ALA A 89 -0.97 8.78 -8.63
N ASP A 90 -1.39 9.49 -7.59
CA ASP A 90 -2.28 10.65 -7.74
C ASP A 90 -1.57 11.72 -8.59
N ARG A 91 -2.30 12.33 -9.51
CA ARG A 91 -1.75 13.30 -10.48
C ARG A 91 -2.68 14.49 -10.62
N THR A 92 -2.08 15.67 -10.69
CA THR A 92 -2.80 16.89 -11.06
C THR A 92 -3.35 16.77 -12.48
N VAL A 93 -4.61 17.15 -12.65
CA VAL A 93 -5.29 17.21 -13.94
C VAL A 93 -5.69 18.64 -14.25
N GLU A 94 -5.66 19.01 -15.53
CA GLU A 94 -6.11 20.31 -16.02
C GLU A 94 -7.31 20.13 -16.95
N VAL A 95 -8.24 21.09 -16.90
CA VAL A 95 -9.44 21.06 -17.74
C VAL A 95 -9.18 21.84 -19.03
N ASN A 96 -9.33 21.17 -20.17
CA ASN A 96 -9.29 21.83 -21.47
C ASN A 96 -10.67 22.42 -21.82
N GLY A 97 -10.71 23.72 -22.10
CA GLY A 97 -11.91 24.42 -22.56
C GLY A 97 -12.02 25.84 -21.98
N PRO A 98 -12.95 26.66 -22.49
CA PRO A 98 -13.22 27.96 -21.89
C PRO A 98 -13.71 27.76 -20.45
N PRO A 99 -13.23 28.57 -19.49
CA PRO A 99 -13.64 28.44 -18.10
C PRO A 99 -15.16 28.61 -18.01
N ARG A 100 -15.86 27.54 -17.63
CA ARG A 100 -17.27 27.63 -17.26
C ARG A 100 -17.30 28.20 -15.86
N ILE A 101 -17.53 29.51 -15.77
CA ILE A 101 -17.63 30.37 -14.57
C ILE A 101 -17.55 29.57 -13.26
N ALA A 102 -16.35 29.46 -12.71
CA ALA A 102 -16.15 28.98 -11.36
C ALA A 102 -16.24 30.17 -10.41
N THR A 103 -17.30 30.26 -9.62
CA THR A 103 -17.22 30.99 -8.36
C THR A 103 -16.12 30.31 -7.57
N ALA A 104 -14.99 30.99 -7.39
CA ALA A 104 -13.81 30.44 -6.74
C ALA A 104 -14.15 30.04 -5.30
N VAL A 105 -14.48 28.76 -5.09
CA VAL A 105 -14.41 28.16 -3.77
C VAL A 105 -12.93 28.06 -3.47
N LYS A 106 -12.45 28.92 -2.56
CA LYS A 106 -11.19 28.70 -1.86
C LYS A 106 -11.34 27.40 -1.08
N THR A 107 -10.96 26.29 -1.69
CA THR A 107 -10.68 25.06 -0.96
C THR A 107 -9.39 25.29 -0.19
N THR A 108 -9.54 25.74 1.06
CA THR A 108 -8.46 25.67 2.04
C THR A 108 -8.13 24.21 2.25
N SER A 109 -6.99 23.81 1.69
CA SER A 109 -6.31 22.57 1.99
C SER A 109 -5.97 22.53 3.49
N ALA A 110 -6.07 21.34 4.09
CA ALA A 110 -5.65 20.99 5.45
C ALA A 110 -6.58 21.40 6.61
N GLU A 111 -7.59 20.56 6.84
CA GLU A 111 -7.77 20.05 8.21
C GLU A 111 -7.39 18.56 8.15
N LEU A 112 -6.30 18.21 8.85
CA LEU A 112 -5.77 16.85 8.93
C LEU A 112 -6.80 15.96 9.64
N ALA A 113 -7.66 15.30 8.88
CA ALA A 113 -8.05 13.97 9.28
C ALA A 113 -6.82 13.08 9.06
N THR A 114 -6.27 12.54 10.14
CA THR A 114 -5.33 11.42 10.09
C THR A 114 -6.18 10.16 10.21
N PRO A 115 -6.58 9.52 9.09
CA PRO A 115 -6.98 8.12 9.14
C PRO A 115 -5.90 7.33 9.86
N GLY A 116 -6.31 6.57 10.88
CA GLY A 116 -5.40 5.70 11.59
C GLY A 116 -4.87 4.58 10.66
N PRO A 117 -3.75 3.94 11.03
CA PRO A 117 -3.30 2.72 10.37
C PRO A 117 -4.45 1.71 10.35
N CYS A 118 -4.59 0.95 9.25
CA CYS A 118 -5.65 -0.04 9.01
C CYS A 118 -6.14 -0.68 10.32
N ALA A 119 -7.19 -0.12 10.91
CA ALA A 119 -7.74 -0.62 12.15
C ALA A 119 -8.59 -1.83 11.78
N LYS A 120 -7.91 -2.99 11.68
CA LYS A 120 -8.45 -4.36 11.52
C LYS A 120 -9.75 -4.42 10.73
N HIS A 121 -9.61 -4.65 9.43
CA HIS A 121 -10.70 -5.15 8.61
C HIS A 121 -11.20 -6.46 9.20
N ASP A 122 -12.32 -6.44 9.94
CA ASP A 122 -12.91 -7.63 10.55
C ASP A 122 -13.64 -8.41 9.44
N PRO A 123 -13.28 -9.67 9.15
CA PRO A 123 -13.86 -10.47 8.05
C PRO A 123 -15.38 -10.72 8.14
N LYS A 124 -16.06 -10.18 9.14
CA LYS A 124 -17.46 -10.49 9.47
C LYS A 124 -18.49 -9.59 8.77
N ASP A 125 -18.07 -8.47 8.18
CA ASP A 125 -18.92 -7.63 7.33
C ASP A 125 -19.01 -8.15 5.87
N GLN A 126 -18.49 -9.36 5.62
CA GLN A 126 -18.71 -10.08 4.38
C GLN A 126 -20.20 -10.14 4.07
N ARG A 127 -20.59 -9.48 2.97
CA ARG A 127 -21.82 -9.86 2.27
C ARG A 127 -21.72 -11.35 2.01
N PRO A 128 -22.70 -12.16 2.47
CA PRO A 128 -22.67 -13.59 2.21
C PRO A 128 -22.56 -13.78 0.71
N SER A 129 -21.61 -14.63 0.31
CA SER A 129 -21.52 -15.15 -1.05
C SER A 129 -22.91 -15.63 -1.43
N ILE A 130 -23.49 -15.02 -2.46
CA ILE A 130 -24.72 -15.52 -3.08
C ILE A 130 -24.38 -16.89 -3.66
N ASP A 131 -24.64 -17.93 -2.88
CA ASP A 131 -24.64 -19.31 -3.35
C ASP A 131 -25.62 -19.35 -4.52
N THR A 132 -25.07 -19.55 -5.72
CA THR A 132 -25.89 -19.90 -6.88
C THR A 132 -26.40 -21.31 -6.63
N GLU A 133 -27.60 -21.39 -6.07
CA GLU A 133 -28.38 -22.62 -5.95
C GLU A 133 -28.55 -23.22 -7.37
N PRO A 134 -28.10 -24.46 -7.63
CA PRO A 134 -28.48 -25.15 -8.85
C PRO A 134 -29.90 -25.68 -8.65
N ALA A 135 -30.91 -24.84 -8.86
CA ALA A 135 -32.29 -25.27 -8.81
C ALA A 135 -32.55 -26.31 -9.92
N GLU A 136 -32.92 -27.48 -9.46
CA GLU A 136 -32.98 -28.73 -10.19
C GLU A 136 -34.00 -28.75 -11.32
N ARG A 137 -33.68 -29.60 -12.29
CA ARG A 137 -34.55 -30.20 -13.30
C ARG A 137 -35.92 -30.58 -12.72
N SER A 138 -36.94 -29.77 -12.99
CA SER A 138 -38.34 -30.17 -12.82
C SER A 138 -38.77 -31.05 -13.98
N THR A 139 -38.74 -32.36 -13.75
CA THR A 139 -39.47 -33.35 -14.55
C THR A 139 -40.95 -33.25 -14.21
N GLY A 140 -41.77 -32.85 -15.18
CA GLY A 140 -43.21 -32.96 -15.06
C GLY A 140 -43.99 -32.15 -16.09
N ASN A 141 -44.28 -32.75 -17.25
CA ASN A 141 -45.66 -32.74 -17.71
C ASN A 141 -45.94 -33.97 -18.57
N SER A 142 -46.79 -34.83 -18.03
CA SER A 142 -47.37 -36.00 -18.70
C SER A 142 -48.53 -35.54 -19.56
N GLY A 143 -48.52 -35.98 -20.82
CA GLY A 143 -49.72 -36.35 -21.57
C GLY A 143 -50.73 -35.25 -21.90
N GLU A 144 -50.72 -34.81 -23.16
CA GLU A 144 -51.99 -34.61 -23.87
C GLU A 144 -51.79 -34.85 -25.36
N THR A 145 -52.42 -35.91 -25.86
CA THR A 145 -52.67 -36.14 -27.29
C THR A 145 -54.02 -35.52 -27.63
N PRO A 146 -54.14 -34.84 -28.78
CA PRO A 146 -55.33 -35.08 -29.57
C PRO A 146 -55.03 -35.28 -31.06
N GLN A 147 -56.01 -35.94 -31.69
CA GLN A 147 -56.10 -36.42 -33.07
C GLN A 147 -56.02 -35.32 -34.12
#